data_AF-A0A844EPX0-F1
#
_entry.id   AF-A0A844EPX0-F1
#
_cell.length_a   1.000
_cell.length_b   1.000
_cell.length_c   1.000
_cell.angle_alpha   90.00
_cell.angle_beta   90.00
_cell.angle_gamma   90.00
#
_symmetry.space_group_name_H-M   'P 1'
#
loop_
_entity.id
_entity.type
_entity.pdbx_description
1 polymer ?
#
loop_
_entity_poly.entity_id
_entity_poly.type
_entity_poly.pdbx_seq_one_letter_code
_entity_poly.pdbx_strand_id
1 'polypeptide(L)'
;EATLILGINDRHLPKLPDGLRSLISNHYDYFLRNSGGLAVVSDPGILNISLFIPQPDTAYSIDQAYEIIKGLISMSFPQLDIQSYEVTNSYCPGKYDLSVNGQKIAGIAQRRTTNALVLM
;
A
#
# COMPACT_ATOMS: atom_id res chain seq x y z
N GLU A 1 -11.33 -12.22 -5.89
CA GLU A 1 -11.85 -11.46 -7.06
C GLU A 1 -11.04 -10.18 -7.19
N ALA A 2 -11.17 -9.45 -8.31
CA ALA A 2 -10.48 -8.17 -8.46
C ALA A 2 -11.23 -7.10 -7.66
N THR A 3 -10.53 -6.36 -6.81
CA THR A 3 -11.13 -5.43 -5.85
C THR A 3 -10.38 -4.11 -5.82
N LEU A 4 -11.11 -3.00 -5.94
CA LEU A 4 -10.57 -1.68 -5.65
C LEU A 4 -10.82 -1.32 -4.18
N ILE A 5 -9.74 -1.11 -3.44
CA ILE A 5 -9.77 -0.73 -2.03
C ILE A 5 -9.59 0.78 -1.94
N LEU A 6 -10.69 1.50 -1.75
CA LEU A 6 -10.71 2.97 -1.67
C LEU A 6 -10.20 3.43 -0.30
N GLY A 7 -9.30 4.41 -0.29
CA GLY A 7 -8.86 5.11 0.90
C GLY A 7 -9.90 6.14 1.38
N ILE A 8 -9.76 6.59 2.63
CA ILE A 8 -10.76 7.47 3.25
C ILE A 8 -10.99 8.79 2.49
N ASN A 9 -9.96 9.29 1.80
CA ASN A 9 -10.06 10.54 1.04
C ASN A 9 -10.75 10.35 -0.32
N ASP A 10 -10.75 9.14 -0.88
CA ASP A 10 -11.42 8.86 -2.17
C ASP A 10 -12.94 9.03 -2.08
N ARG A 11 -13.50 8.95 -0.87
CA ARG A 11 -14.93 9.20 -0.62
C ARG A 11 -15.38 10.62 -1.00
N HIS A 12 -14.43 11.55 -1.10
CA HIS A 12 -14.68 12.95 -1.43
C HIS A 12 -14.60 13.26 -2.92
N LEU A 13 -14.37 12.25 -3.79
CA LEU A 13 -14.36 12.46 -5.23
C LEU A 13 -15.74 12.93 -5.73
N PRO A 14 -15.80 14.01 -6.53
CA PRO A 14 -17.07 14.65 -6.92
C PRO A 14 -17.97 13.74 -7.78
N LYS A 15 -17.37 12.78 -8.49
CA LYS A 15 -18.06 11.80 -9.34
C LYS A 15 -17.84 10.36 -8.88
N LEU A 16 -17.66 10.15 -7.56
CA LEU A 16 -17.47 8.80 -7.02
C LEU A 16 -18.55 7.80 -7.50
N PRO A 17 -19.86 8.12 -7.52
CA PRO A 17 -20.88 7.17 -8.00
C PRO A 17 -20.68 6.72 -9.46
N ASP A 18 -20.22 7.61 -10.34
CA ASP A 18 -19.89 7.26 -11.73
C ASP A 18 -18.71 6.30 -11.79
N GLY A 19 -17.65 6.59 -11.01
CA GLY A 19 -16.47 5.73 -10.90
C GLY A 19 -16.82 4.33 -10.39
N LEU A 20 -17.64 4.24 -9.32
CA LEU A 20 -18.08 2.96 -8.76
C LEU A 20 -18.91 2.14 -9.75
N ARG A 21 -19.81 2.78 -10.50
CA ARG A 21 -20.56 2.10 -11.58
C ARG A 21 -19.62 1.52 -12.64
N SER A 22 -18.60 2.29 -13.03
CA SER A 22 -17.59 1.83 -13.98
C SER A 22 -16.79 0.65 -13.44
N LEU A 23 -16.48 0.61 -12.14
CA LEU A 23 -15.77 -0.54 -11.54
C LEU A 23 -16.62 -1.81 -11.61
N ILE A 24 -17.88 -1.73 -11.20
CA ILE A 24 -18.81 -2.86 -11.26
C ILE A 24 -18.96 -3.36 -12.70
N SER A 25 -19.10 -2.47 -13.69
CA SER A 25 -19.23 -2.88 -15.09
C SER A 25 -17.97 -3.55 -15.65
N ASN A 26 -16.81 -3.32 -15.03
CA ASN A 26 -15.54 -3.96 -15.36
C ASN A 26 -15.24 -5.16 -14.44
N HIS A 27 -16.23 -5.67 -13.70
CA HIS A 27 -16.11 -6.83 -12.82
C HIS A 27 -15.13 -6.65 -11.65
N TYR A 28 -15.02 -5.42 -11.13
CA TYR A 28 -14.33 -5.14 -9.88
C TYR A 28 -15.34 -4.96 -8.73
N ASP A 29 -15.06 -5.63 -7.62
CA ASP A 29 -15.64 -5.25 -6.33
C ASP A 29 -14.95 -3.99 -5.79
N TYR A 30 -15.57 -3.37 -4.80
CA TYR A 30 -14.92 -2.28 -4.07
C TYR A 30 -15.38 -2.21 -2.63
N PHE A 31 -14.52 -1.65 -1.79
CA PHE A 31 -14.92 -1.21 -0.46
C PHE A 31 -14.08 0.00 -0.01
N LEU A 32 -14.60 0.73 0.97
CA LEU A 32 -13.91 1.85 1.59
C LEU A 32 -13.19 1.37 2.85
N ARG A 33 -11.87 1.57 2.93
CA ARG A 33 -11.11 1.31 4.17
C ARG A 33 -11.06 2.55 5.05
N ASN A 34 -11.15 2.34 6.36
CA ASN A 34 -11.08 3.41 7.37
C ASN A 34 -9.62 3.78 7.71
N SER A 35 -8.73 3.80 6.71
CA SER A 35 -7.32 4.15 6.87
C SER A 35 -6.86 5.09 5.74
N GLY A 36 -5.82 5.87 6.01
CA GLY A 36 -5.27 6.85 5.08
C GLY A 36 -4.57 6.22 3.87
N GLY A 37 -4.18 7.05 2.91
CA GLY A 37 -3.73 6.63 1.58
C GLY A 37 -4.86 6.73 0.55
N LEU A 38 -4.52 6.48 -0.71
CA LEU A 38 -5.45 6.51 -1.85
C LEU A 38 -5.84 5.08 -2.24
N ALA A 39 -6.65 4.98 -3.29
CA ALA A 39 -7.15 3.73 -3.82
C ALA A 39 -6.02 2.81 -4.31
N VAL A 40 -6.15 1.51 -4.00
CA VAL A 40 -5.26 0.44 -4.46
C VAL A 40 -6.08 -0.72 -5.04
N VAL A 41 -5.49 -1.47 -5.97
CA VAL A 41 -6.10 -2.68 -6.54
C VAL A 41 -5.53 -3.91 -5.86
N SER A 42 -6.39 -4.89 -5.57
CA SER A 42 -6.00 -6.23 -5.13
C SER A 42 -6.76 -7.25 -5.96
N ASP A 43 -6.04 -8.21 -6.53
CA ASP A 43 -6.58 -9.32 -7.32
C ASP A 43 -5.73 -10.59 -7.07
N PRO A 44 -6.04 -11.75 -7.68
CA PRO A 44 -5.27 -12.98 -7.47
C PRO A 44 -3.77 -12.91 -7.80
N GLY A 45 -3.32 -11.92 -8.59
CA GLY A 45 -1.91 -11.67 -8.89
C GLY A 45 -1.21 -10.74 -7.89
N ILE A 46 -1.94 -10.18 -6.92
CA ILE A 46 -1.40 -9.23 -5.93
C ILE A 46 -1.26 -9.91 -4.56
N LEU A 47 -0.02 -9.97 -4.07
CA LEU A 47 0.28 -10.41 -2.71
C LEU A 47 0.21 -9.23 -1.74
N ASN A 48 -0.69 -9.31 -0.76
CA ASN A 48 -0.75 -8.36 0.35
C ASN A 48 -0.18 -9.03 1.61
N ILE A 49 0.75 -8.37 2.28
CA ILE A 49 1.41 -8.89 3.50
C ILE A 49 1.15 -7.90 4.62
N SER A 50 1.06 -8.38 5.86
CA SER A 50 1.03 -7.51 7.02
C SER A 50 1.92 -8.07 8.12
N LEU A 51 2.85 -7.24 8.61
CA LEU A 51 3.74 -7.55 9.73
C LEU A 51 3.23 -6.83 10.97
N PHE A 52 2.78 -7.59 11.96
CA PHE A 52 2.33 -7.05 13.24
C PHE A 52 3.48 -7.12 14.24
N ILE A 53 3.99 -5.95 14.63
CA ILE A 53 5.14 -5.81 15.52
C ILE A 53 4.64 -5.21 16.84
N PRO A 54 4.65 -5.97 17.94
CA PRO A 54 4.43 -5.43 19.28
C PRO A 54 5.53 -4.40 19.58
N GLN A 55 5.15 -3.21 20.05
CA GLN A 55 6.08 -2.15 20.45
C GLN A 55 5.86 -1.76 21.91
N PRO A 56 6.14 -2.64 22.89
CA PRO A 56 6.08 -2.23 24.29
C PRO A 56 7.20 -1.23 24.63
N ASP A 57 8.41 -1.44 24.08
CA ASP A 57 9.62 -0.73 24.57
C ASP A 57 10.50 -0.12 23.46
N THR A 58 10.26 -0.46 22.18
CA THR A 58 11.07 0.03 21.04
C THR A 58 10.25 0.92 20.14
N ALA A 59 10.60 2.21 20.07
CA ALA A 59 9.95 3.18 19.19
C ALA A 59 10.73 3.30 17.86
N TYR A 60 10.23 2.67 16.80
CA TYR A 60 10.73 2.91 15.44
C TYR A 60 10.28 4.28 14.93
N SER A 61 11.17 5.03 14.30
CA SER A 61 10.76 6.18 13.48
C SER A 61 9.91 5.73 12.28
N ILE A 62 9.26 6.68 11.59
CA ILE A 62 8.50 6.40 10.36
C ILE A 62 9.40 5.79 9.29
N ASP A 63 10.60 6.33 9.11
CA ASP A 63 11.53 5.90 8.08
C ASP A 63 12.16 4.54 8.42
N GLN A 64 12.51 4.31 9.69
CA GLN A 64 13.02 3.01 10.16
C GLN A 64 12.02 1.88 9.93
N ALA A 65 10.73 2.15 10.18
CA ALA A 65 9.66 1.20 9.93
C ALA A 65 9.54 0.81 8.45
N TYR A 66 9.71 1.78 7.54
CA TYR A 66 9.70 1.49 6.11
C TYR A 66 10.94 0.71 5.65
N GLU A 67 12.11 0.98 6.21
CA GLU A 67 13.31 0.20 5.91
C GLU A 67 13.19 -1.27 6.35
N ILE A 68 12.42 -1.58 7.40
CA ILE A 68 12.15 -2.98 7.81
C ILE A 68 11.42 -3.75 6.70
N ILE A 69 10.29 -3.23 6.21
CA ILE A 69 9.50 -3.95 5.19
C ILE A 69 10.22 -3.95 3.84
N LYS A 70 10.89 -2.86 3.46
CA LYS A 70 11.76 -2.82 2.27
C LYS A 70 12.84 -3.90 2.38
N GLY A 71 13.52 -4.01 3.53
CA GLY A 71 14.54 -5.03 3.77
C GLY A 71 13.99 -6.45 3.62
N LEU A 72 12.80 -6.72 4.15
CA LEU A 72 12.12 -8.02 3.97
C LEU A 72 11.89 -8.34 2.49
N ILE A 73 11.36 -7.39 1.71
CA ILE A 73 11.11 -7.58 0.28
C ILE A 73 12.43 -7.77 -0.47
N SER A 74 13.44 -6.95 -0.20
CA SER A 74 14.78 -7.09 -0.78
C SER A 74 15.43 -8.45 -0.49
N MET A 75 15.31 -8.95 0.74
CA MET A 75 15.81 -10.28 1.10
C MET A 75 15.04 -11.43 0.42
N SER A 76 13.77 -11.21 0.11
CA SER A 76 12.92 -12.21 -0.58
C SER A 76 13.25 -12.29 -2.07
N PHE A 77 13.81 -11.23 -2.66
CA PHE A 77 14.16 -11.13 -4.07
C PHE A 77 15.59 -10.62 -4.26
N PRO A 78 16.62 -11.36 -3.81
CA PRO A 78 18.02 -10.89 -3.81
C PRO A 78 18.58 -10.61 -5.21
N GLN A 79 17.93 -11.11 -6.26
CA GLN A 79 18.29 -10.88 -7.66
C GLN A 79 17.77 -9.56 -8.24
N LEU A 80 16.90 -8.84 -7.52
CA LEU A 80 16.31 -7.57 -7.98
C LEU A 80 16.98 -6.39 -7.26
N ASP A 81 17.35 -5.35 -8.01
CA ASP A 81 17.71 -4.05 -7.43
C ASP A 81 16.43 -3.30 -7.05
N ILE A 82 16.01 -3.47 -5.79
CA ILE A 82 14.80 -2.84 -5.26
C ILE A 82 15.14 -1.46 -4.71
N GLN A 83 14.63 -0.44 -5.38
CA GLN A 83 14.80 0.96 -5.02
C GLN A 83 13.54 1.48 -4.32
N SER A 84 13.70 2.46 -3.43
CA SER A 84 12.59 3.10 -2.74
C SER A 84 12.58 4.60 -3.01
N TYR A 85 11.53 5.06 -3.70
CA TYR A 85 11.26 6.46 -4.01
C TYR A 85 9.84 6.59 -4.56
N GLU A 86 9.30 7.81 -4.59
CA GLU A 86 7.95 8.04 -5.10
C GLU A 86 7.86 7.85 -6.62
N VAL A 87 6.98 6.93 -7.05
CA VAL A 87 6.64 6.77 -8.48
C VAL A 87 5.38 7.57 -8.76
N THR A 88 5.55 8.84 -9.14
CA THR A 88 4.47 9.84 -9.22
C THR A 88 3.37 9.50 -10.22
N ASN A 89 3.70 8.85 -11.34
CA ASN A 89 2.73 8.39 -12.33
C ASN A 89 2.26 6.94 -12.05
N SER A 90 1.86 6.68 -10.80
CA SER A 90 1.26 5.42 -10.36
C SER A 90 0.01 5.70 -9.52
N TYR A 91 -0.82 4.68 -9.28
CA TYR A 91 -1.90 4.81 -8.29
C TYR A 91 -1.34 4.69 -6.87
N CYS A 92 -1.99 5.39 -5.94
CA CYS A 92 -1.56 5.53 -4.54
C CYS A 92 -0.04 5.77 -4.40
N PRO A 93 0.51 6.83 -5.03
CA PRO A 93 1.93 7.14 -4.92
C PRO A 93 2.31 7.42 -3.46
N GLY A 94 3.50 6.99 -3.09
CA GLY A 94 4.05 7.19 -1.75
C GLY A 94 5.56 7.38 -1.77
N LYS A 95 6.09 8.16 -0.82
CA LYS A 95 7.54 8.46 -0.68
C LYS A 95 8.43 7.20 -0.70
N TYR A 96 7.90 6.07 -0.25
CA TYR A 96 8.61 4.80 -0.11
C TYR A 96 8.10 3.70 -1.05
N ASP A 97 7.45 4.04 -2.16
CA ASP A 97 7.10 3.04 -3.18
C ASP A 97 8.34 2.20 -3.55
N LEU A 98 8.16 0.88 -3.67
CA LEU A 98 9.23 -0.02 -4.07
C LEU A 98 9.20 -0.20 -5.58
N SER A 99 10.35 -0.11 -6.22
CA SER A 99 10.48 -0.16 -7.66
C SER A 99 11.67 -0.99 -8.11
N VAL A 100 11.57 -1.52 -9.33
CA VAL A 100 12.64 -2.22 -10.03
C VAL A 100 12.69 -1.66 -11.45
N ASN A 101 13.87 -1.26 -11.93
CA ASN A 101 14.05 -0.68 -13.27
C ASN A 101 13.09 0.49 -13.57
N GLY A 102 12.87 1.38 -12.59
CA GLY A 102 11.99 2.53 -12.77
C GLY A 102 10.49 2.25 -12.56
N GLN A 103 10.08 0.99 -12.42
CA GLN A 103 8.67 0.59 -12.37
C GLN A 103 8.26 0.22 -10.94
N LYS A 104 7.15 0.80 -10.46
CA LYS A 104 6.58 0.47 -9.14
C LYS A 104 6.14 -0.99 -9.13
N ILE A 105 6.64 -1.74 -8.15
CA ILE A 105 6.26 -3.15 -7.91
C ILE A 105 5.46 -3.33 -6.62
N ALA A 106 5.58 -2.41 -5.66
CA ALA A 106 4.79 -2.44 -4.44
C ALA A 106 4.59 -1.02 -3.88
N GLY A 107 3.42 -0.80 -3.28
CA GLY A 107 3.20 0.31 -2.35
C GLY A 107 3.28 -0.23 -0.93
N ILE A 108 3.87 0.54 -0.01
CA ILE A 108 3.97 0.18 1.40
C ILE A 108 3.27 1.21 2.28
N ALA A 109 2.68 0.74 3.37
CA ALA A 109 1.93 1.54 4.33
C ALA A 109 2.30 1.14 5.76
N GLN A 110 1.97 2.00 6.71
CA GLN A 110 2.11 1.69 8.12
C GLN A 110 0.92 2.18 8.92
N ARG A 111 0.54 1.41 9.92
CA ARG A 111 -0.46 1.78 10.92
C ARG A 111 0.17 1.68 12.30
N ARG A 112 0.01 2.74 13.10
CA ARG A 112 0.60 2.85 14.43
C ARG A 112 -0.49 2.98 15.48
N THR A 113 -0.32 2.28 16.58
CA THR A 113 -1.05 2.49 17.83
C THR A 113 -0.04 2.66 18.96
N THR A 114 -0.49 2.93 20.18
CA THR A 114 0.40 3.15 21.33
C THR A 114 1.38 1.99 21.56
N ASN A 115 0.96 0.74 21.32
CA ASN A 115 1.72 -0.45 21.68
C ASN A 115 2.02 -1.37 20.48
N ALA A 116 1.71 -0.95 19.25
CA ALA A 116 1.90 -1.79 18.07
C ALA A 116 2.15 -0.96 16.81
N LEU A 117 3.00 -1.54 15.97
CA LEU A 117 3.25 -1.13 14.60
C LEU A 117 2.78 -2.24 13.67
N VAL A 118 2.01 -1.86 12.66
CA VAL A 118 1.66 -2.74 11.56
C VAL A 118 2.29 -2.17 10.30
N LEU A 119 3.12 -2.98 9.64
CA LEU A 119 3.69 -2.68 8.33
C LEU A 119 2.91 -3.46 7.28
N MET A 120 2.53 -2.80 6.20
CA MET A 120 1.73 -3.34 5.11
C MET A 120 2.37 -3.00 3.78
#